data_AF-A0A370NG80-F1
#
_entry.id   AF-A0A370NG80-F1
#
_cell.length_a   1.000
_cell.length_b   1.000
_cell.length_c   1.000
_cell.angle_alpha   90.00
_cell.angle_beta   90.00
_cell.angle_gamma   90.00
#
_symmetry.space_group_name_H-M   'P 1'
#
loop_
_entity.id
_entity.type
_entity.pdbx_description
1 polymer ?
#
loop_
_entity_poly.entity_id
_entity_poly.type
_entity_poly.pdbx_seq_one_letter_code
_entity_poly.pdbx_strand_id
1 'polypeptide(L)'
;MNSTKAKRRKLAESFFFERAQGLLTCWPLGTIDATGEEPDILVAAPGGKYGVEVTEMLRGKLRAVEETRRLICEKAQKRFLSSVNADCLDVKVVFREHAALRPKDQDAAATDLAAIVGSRITSIPSNVLSARLKDGTDFESDLFTSVWLHHHPNCPRSRWQPVSAWWVPVASPADVQATIDRKERRAAAYRKRVEDVWLLIVMQGFSGSAAWSIDDAVFSHHFGTTFNGVVLLDYAMNRAHRLLVNDS
;
A
#
# COMPACT_ATOMS: atom_id res chain seq x y z
N MET A 1 -8.02 -18.25 -10.36
CA MET A 1 -8.17 -16.90 -9.74
C MET A 1 -6.84 -16.15 -9.47
N ASN A 2 -5.64 -16.73 -9.69
CA ASN A 2 -4.34 -16.06 -9.45
C ASN A 2 -3.85 -15.08 -10.52
N SER A 3 -4.37 -15.16 -11.76
CA SER A 3 -3.91 -14.34 -12.90
C SER A 3 -4.10 -12.83 -12.70
N THR A 4 -5.20 -12.41 -12.05
CA THR A 4 -5.52 -10.98 -11.88
C THR A 4 -4.60 -10.28 -10.88
N LYS A 5 -4.17 -10.98 -9.82
CA LYS A 5 -3.28 -10.40 -8.79
C LYS A 5 -1.86 -10.26 -9.31
N ALA A 6 -1.34 -11.29 -9.99
CA ALA A 6 -0.02 -11.25 -10.62
C ALA A 6 0.04 -10.13 -11.68
N LYS A 7 -0.99 -10.02 -12.53
CA LYS A 7 -1.09 -8.94 -13.53
C LYS A 7 -1.10 -7.55 -12.89
N ARG A 8 -1.84 -7.34 -11.80
CA ARG A 8 -1.83 -6.07 -11.06
C ARG A 8 -0.47 -5.74 -10.46
N ARG A 9 0.23 -6.74 -9.92
CA ARG A 9 1.59 -6.57 -9.38
C ARG A 9 2.55 -6.13 -10.49
N LYS A 10 2.57 -6.83 -11.62
CA LYS A 10 3.44 -6.48 -12.76
C LYS A 10 3.17 -5.07 -13.30
N LEU A 11 1.89 -4.69 -13.43
CA LEU A 11 1.52 -3.32 -13.80
C LEU A 11 2.05 -2.27 -12.80
N ALA A 12 2.01 -2.58 -11.49
CA ALA A 12 2.54 -1.68 -10.46
C ALA A 12 4.08 -1.59 -10.53
N GLU A 13 4.78 -2.71 -10.74
CA GLU A 13 6.23 -2.74 -10.90
C GLU A 13 6.69 -1.88 -12.09
N SER A 14 6.09 -2.07 -13.27
CA SER A 14 6.38 -1.24 -14.46
C SER A 14 6.10 0.23 -14.21
N PHE A 15 4.96 0.55 -13.61
CA PHE A 15 4.57 1.92 -13.30
C PHE A 15 5.57 2.62 -12.36
N PHE A 16 6.02 1.93 -11.29
CA PHE A 16 7.02 2.52 -10.39
C PHE A 16 8.38 2.70 -11.05
N PHE A 17 8.81 1.74 -11.88
CA PHE A 17 10.05 1.85 -12.62
C PHE A 17 10.03 3.02 -13.61
N GLU A 18 9.00 3.12 -14.45
CA GLU A 18 8.83 4.23 -15.38
C GLU A 18 8.78 5.57 -14.64
N ARG A 19 8.11 5.62 -13.48
CA ARG A 19 8.07 6.82 -12.65
C ARG A 19 9.45 7.20 -12.12
N ALA A 20 10.20 6.24 -11.59
CA ALA A 20 11.55 6.49 -11.10
C ALA A 20 12.49 6.93 -12.24
N GLN A 21 12.40 6.30 -13.41
CA GLN A 21 13.20 6.65 -14.58
C GLN A 21 12.88 8.06 -15.11
N GLY A 22 11.63 8.50 -15.00
CA GLY A 22 11.24 9.88 -15.30
C GLY A 22 11.75 10.92 -14.28
N LEU A 23 12.14 10.49 -13.08
CA LEU A 23 12.66 11.36 -12.01
C LEU A 23 14.20 11.34 -11.93
N LEU A 24 14.86 10.29 -12.44
CA LEU A 24 16.29 10.06 -12.27
C LEU A 24 16.91 9.47 -13.54
N THR A 25 17.96 10.12 -14.03
CA THR A 25 18.66 9.73 -15.28
C THR A 25 19.79 8.72 -15.05
N CYS A 26 19.78 7.99 -13.92
CA CYS A 26 20.85 7.03 -13.61
C CYS A 26 20.77 5.74 -14.42
N TRP A 27 19.67 5.49 -15.14
CA TRP A 27 19.51 4.33 -16.00
C TRP A 27 19.56 4.70 -17.47
N PRO A 28 20.24 3.91 -18.31
CA PRO A 28 20.16 4.11 -19.75
C PRO A 28 18.76 3.74 -20.25
N LEU A 29 18.21 4.58 -21.12
CA LEU A 29 16.91 4.34 -21.76
C LEU A 29 17.02 3.15 -22.73
N GLY A 30 15.95 2.37 -22.83
CA GLY A 30 15.93 1.17 -23.65
C GLY A 30 14.55 0.55 -23.73
N THR A 31 14.45 -0.57 -24.46
CA THR A 31 13.20 -1.32 -24.59
C THR A 31 12.94 -2.12 -23.32
N ILE A 32 11.78 -1.90 -22.70
CA ILE A 32 11.37 -2.54 -21.44
C ILE A 32 10.65 -3.86 -21.72
N ASP A 33 11.12 -4.93 -21.07
CA ASP A 33 10.44 -6.21 -20.95
C ASP A 33 10.11 -6.48 -19.47
N ALA A 34 8.82 -6.34 -19.13
CA ALA A 34 8.27 -6.63 -17.80
C ALA A 34 7.41 -7.91 -17.78
N THR A 35 7.59 -8.80 -18.75
CA THR A 35 6.80 -10.04 -18.85
C THR A 35 7.41 -11.21 -18.07
N GLY A 36 8.70 -11.13 -17.76
CA GLY A 36 9.44 -12.14 -17.00
C GLY A 36 9.38 -11.98 -15.49
N GLU A 37 9.90 -13.00 -14.80
CA GLU A 37 10.26 -12.95 -13.37
C GLU A 37 11.78 -13.12 -13.24
N GLU A 38 12.39 -12.48 -12.24
CA GLU A 38 13.82 -12.58 -11.88
C GLU A 38 14.84 -12.05 -12.91
N PRO A 39 15.20 -10.76 -12.90
CA PRO A 39 14.58 -9.66 -12.14
C PRO A 39 13.20 -9.28 -12.70
N ASP A 40 12.44 -8.50 -11.93
CA ASP A 40 11.06 -8.12 -12.28
C ASP A 40 10.94 -7.40 -13.64
N ILE A 41 11.96 -6.62 -14.00
CA ILE A 41 12.02 -5.85 -15.24
C ILE A 41 13.39 -6.06 -15.89
N LEU A 42 13.38 -6.18 -17.21
CA LEU A 42 14.58 -6.21 -18.05
C LEU A 42 14.54 -5.06 -19.03
N VAL A 43 15.68 -4.42 -19.26
CA VAL A 43 15.79 -3.32 -20.21
C VAL A 43 16.93 -3.59 -21.17
N ALA A 44 16.63 -3.58 -22.47
CA ALA A 44 17.64 -3.64 -23.53
C ALA A 44 18.01 -2.21 -23.93
N ALA A 45 19.18 -1.76 -23.51
CA ALA A 45 19.71 -0.43 -23.80
C ALA A 45 20.88 -0.51 -24.81
N PRO A 46 21.29 0.62 -25.43
CA PRO A 46 22.38 0.61 -26.41
C PRO A 46 23.72 0.05 -25.88
N GLY A 47 23.97 0.16 -24.58
CA GLY A 47 25.18 -0.33 -23.92
C GLY A 47 25.10 -1.76 -23.38
N GLY A 48 23.99 -2.47 -23.60
CA GLY A 48 23.77 -3.81 -23.06
C GLY A 48 22.43 -3.95 -22.34
N LYS A 49 22.26 -5.09 -21.69
CA LYS A 49 21.01 -5.43 -21.00
C LYS A 49 21.21 -5.35 -19.50
N TYR A 50 20.34 -4.60 -18.82
CA TYR A 50 20.29 -4.56 -17.37
C TYR A 50 18.92 -5.02 -16.86
N GLY A 51 18.90 -5.41 -15.59
CA GLY A 51 17.69 -5.81 -14.89
C GLY A 51 17.40 -4.92 -13.70
N VAL A 52 16.12 -4.77 -13.37
CA VAL A 52 15.64 -4.02 -12.21
C VAL A 52 14.72 -4.92 -11.40
N GLU A 53 15.13 -5.21 -10.16
CA GLU A 53 14.24 -5.83 -9.17
C GLU A 53 13.47 -4.72 -8.45
N VAL A 54 12.16 -4.87 -8.34
CA VAL A 54 11.31 -3.88 -7.66
C VAL A 54 10.87 -4.45 -6.31
N THR A 55 11.01 -3.66 -5.25
CA THR A 55 10.54 -4.04 -3.93
C THR A 55 9.89 -2.87 -3.21
N GLU A 56 8.86 -3.15 -2.44
CA GLU A 56 8.28 -2.18 -1.54
C GLU A 56 8.90 -2.29 -0.14
N MET A 57 9.04 -1.14 0.52
CA MET A 57 9.41 -1.09 1.93
C MET A 57 8.15 -1.16 2.80
N LEU A 58 7.86 -2.35 3.33
CA LEU A 58 6.61 -2.64 4.03
C LEU A 58 6.81 -3.01 5.50
N ARG A 59 5.96 -2.46 6.36
CA ARG A 59 5.84 -2.83 7.78
C ARG A 59 4.92 -4.05 7.91
N GLY A 60 5.52 -5.26 7.88
CA GLY A 60 4.79 -6.53 7.78
C GLY A 60 3.66 -6.73 8.81
N LYS A 61 3.82 -6.25 10.04
CA LYS A 61 2.79 -6.38 11.10
C LYS A 61 1.56 -5.50 10.86
N LEU A 62 1.70 -4.34 10.21
CA LEU A 62 0.60 -3.40 9.98
C LEU A 62 -0.25 -3.77 8.77
N ARG A 63 0.36 -4.35 7.73
CA ARG A 63 -0.33 -4.69 6.47
C ARG A 63 -1.49 -5.67 6.69
N ALA A 64 -1.30 -6.68 7.55
CA ALA A 64 -2.34 -7.67 7.83
C ALA A 64 -3.55 -7.05 8.55
N VAL A 65 -3.31 -6.09 9.43
CA VAL A 65 -4.35 -5.36 10.16
C VAL A 65 -5.12 -4.45 9.21
N GLU A 66 -4.41 -3.67 8.38
CA GLU A 66 -5.03 -2.79 7.37
C GLU A 66 -5.92 -3.58 6.41
N GLU A 67 -5.41 -4.69 5.89
CA GLU A 67 -6.14 -5.55 4.97
C GLU A 67 -7.39 -6.15 5.64
N THR A 68 -7.27 -6.58 6.89
CA THR A 68 -8.41 -7.08 7.68
C THR A 68 -9.48 -6.01 7.86
N ARG A 69 -9.10 -4.79 8.24
CA ARG A 69 -10.04 -3.66 8.42
C ARG A 69 -10.71 -3.26 7.10
N ARG A 70 -9.97 -3.25 5.98
CA ARG A 70 -10.50 -3.00 4.64
C ARG A 70 -11.54 -4.04 4.27
N LEU A 71 -11.23 -5.33 4.44
CA LEU A 71 -12.14 -6.44 4.12
C LEU A 71 -13.43 -6.40 4.95
N ILE A 72 -13.36 -6.02 6.23
CA ILE A 72 -14.54 -5.82 7.08
C ILE A 72 -15.46 -4.75 6.45
N CYS A 73 -14.91 -3.60 6.06
CA CYS A 73 -15.71 -2.52 5.45
C CYS A 73 -16.34 -2.95 4.11
N GLU A 74 -15.60 -3.64 3.26
CA GLU A 74 -16.12 -4.14 1.97
C GLU A 74 -17.22 -5.19 2.15
N LYS A 75 -17.07 -6.10 3.12
CA LYS A 75 -18.10 -7.08 3.46
C LYS A 75 -19.34 -6.40 4.03
N ALA A 76 -19.18 -5.44 4.93
CA ALA A 76 -20.28 -4.70 5.54
C ALA A 76 -21.06 -3.93 4.47
N GLN A 77 -20.37 -3.25 3.56
CA GLN A 77 -20.98 -2.56 2.43
C GLN A 77 -21.83 -3.50 1.58
N LYS A 78 -21.27 -4.66 1.17
CA LYS A 78 -22.01 -5.64 0.36
C LYS A 78 -23.27 -6.12 1.06
N ARG A 79 -23.20 -6.37 2.37
CA ARG A 79 -24.36 -6.80 3.17
C ARG A 79 -25.40 -5.69 3.27
N PHE A 80 -24.98 -4.49 3.59
CA PHE A 80 -25.88 -3.33 3.69
C PHE A 80 -26.63 -3.08 2.38
N LEU A 81 -25.90 -3.01 1.26
CA LEU A 81 -26.49 -2.78 -0.07
C LEU A 81 -27.37 -3.94 -0.56
N SER A 82 -27.22 -5.15 -0.02
CA SER A 82 -28.14 -6.26 -0.34
C SER A 82 -29.55 -6.07 0.25
N SER A 83 -29.68 -5.20 1.26
CA SER A 83 -30.92 -4.98 2.00
C SER A 83 -31.50 -3.57 1.84
N VAL A 84 -30.71 -2.60 1.35
CA VAL A 84 -31.08 -1.20 1.25
C VAL A 84 -30.52 -0.59 -0.04
N ASN A 85 -31.35 0.13 -0.78
CA ASN A 85 -30.87 0.94 -1.91
C ASN A 85 -30.31 2.27 -1.36
N ALA A 86 -28.98 2.37 -1.26
CA ALA A 86 -28.27 3.51 -0.65
C ALA A 86 -26.96 3.80 -1.40
N ASP A 87 -27.06 3.90 -2.72
CA ASP A 87 -25.92 4.01 -3.65
C ASP A 87 -25.05 5.27 -3.46
N CYS A 88 -25.46 6.22 -2.61
CA CYS A 88 -24.77 7.50 -2.35
C CYS A 88 -24.18 7.64 -0.94
N LEU A 89 -24.12 6.55 -0.15
CA LEU A 89 -23.62 6.59 1.23
C LEU A 89 -22.12 6.24 1.31
N ASP A 90 -21.28 7.21 1.65
CA ASP A 90 -19.86 7.00 2.01
C ASP A 90 -19.74 6.81 3.52
N VAL A 91 -19.09 5.72 3.93
CA VAL A 91 -18.94 5.32 5.33
C VAL A 91 -17.47 5.27 5.71
N LYS A 92 -17.09 6.05 6.71
CA LYS A 92 -15.73 6.04 7.28
C LYS A 92 -15.76 5.42 8.67
N VAL A 93 -14.95 4.39 8.88
CA VAL A 93 -14.99 3.58 10.10
C VAL A 93 -13.72 3.76 10.92
N VAL A 94 -13.84 4.25 12.15
CA VAL A 94 -12.70 4.35 13.07
C VAL A 94 -12.65 3.09 13.94
N PHE A 95 -11.66 2.25 13.68
CA PHE A 95 -11.41 1.03 14.47
C PHE A 95 -10.70 1.36 15.78
N ARG A 96 -10.98 0.61 16.83
CA ARG A 96 -10.22 0.67 18.08
C ARG A 96 -8.78 0.19 17.83
N GLU A 97 -7.79 0.91 18.35
CA GLU A 97 -6.38 0.69 18.04
C GLU A 97 -5.89 -0.72 18.44
N HIS A 98 -6.32 -1.19 19.61
CA HIS A 98 -5.95 -2.49 20.17
C HIS A 98 -6.99 -3.60 19.96
N ALA A 99 -7.96 -3.40 19.06
CA ALA A 99 -8.91 -4.47 18.74
C ALA A 99 -8.17 -5.68 18.15
N ALA A 100 -8.22 -6.81 18.86
CA ALA A 100 -7.64 -8.07 18.42
C ALA A 100 -8.48 -8.68 17.29
N LEU A 101 -8.34 -8.14 16.08
CA LEU A 101 -9.05 -8.62 14.90
C LEU A 101 -8.36 -9.86 14.34
N ARG A 102 -8.95 -11.04 14.56
CA ARG A 102 -8.50 -12.27 13.88
C ARG A 102 -9.28 -12.44 12.58
N PRO A 103 -8.70 -13.07 11.53
CA PRO A 103 -9.38 -13.26 10.26
C PRO A 103 -10.76 -13.94 10.37
N LYS A 104 -10.93 -14.87 11.32
CA LYS A 104 -12.20 -15.55 11.57
C LYS A 104 -13.32 -14.64 12.10
N ASP A 105 -12.96 -13.52 12.71
CA ASP A 105 -13.92 -12.58 13.30
C ASP A 105 -14.41 -11.55 12.27
N GLN A 106 -13.84 -11.52 11.05
CA GLN A 106 -14.17 -10.54 10.00
C GLN A 106 -15.65 -10.57 9.59
N ASP A 107 -16.25 -11.75 9.51
CA ASP A 107 -17.65 -11.87 9.10
C ASP A 107 -18.60 -11.39 10.18
N ALA A 108 -18.35 -11.70 11.45
CA ALA A 108 -19.13 -11.15 12.55
C ALA A 108 -19.00 -9.62 12.59
N ALA A 109 -17.78 -9.10 12.53
CA ALA A 109 -17.52 -7.65 12.55
C ALA A 109 -18.19 -6.90 11.39
N ALA A 110 -18.21 -7.48 10.18
CA ALA A 110 -18.86 -6.86 9.04
C ALA A 110 -20.40 -6.89 9.13
N THR A 111 -20.97 -7.91 9.79
CA THR A 111 -22.42 -7.95 10.06
C THR A 111 -22.80 -6.91 11.10
N ASP A 112 -22.02 -6.82 12.18
CA ASP A 112 -22.18 -5.81 13.22
C ASP A 112 -22.13 -4.39 12.65
N LEU A 113 -21.09 -4.08 11.86
CA LEU A 113 -20.96 -2.77 11.20
C LEU A 113 -22.15 -2.44 10.28
N ALA A 114 -22.63 -3.40 9.49
CA ALA A 114 -23.80 -3.18 8.63
C ALA A 114 -25.07 -2.92 9.45
N ALA A 115 -25.23 -3.62 10.58
CA ALA A 115 -26.35 -3.42 11.50
C ALA A 115 -26.29 -2.05 12.20
N ILE A 116 -25.11 -1.62 12.66
CA ILE A 116 -24.91 -0.28 13.25
C ILE A 116 -25.36 0.80 12.26
N VAL A 117 -24.89 0.75 11.02
CA VAL A 117 -25.28 1.72 9.99
C VAL A 117 -26.78 1.64 9.67
N GLY A 118 -27.31 0.41 9.48
CA GLY A 118 -28.72 0.19 9.15
C GLY A 118 -29.70 0.66 10.23
N SER A 119 -29.33 0.51 11.51
CA SER A 119 -30.18 0.94 12.63
C SER A 119 -30.31 2.46 12.75
N ARG A 120 -29.37 3.22 12.17
CA ARG A 120 -29.31 4.68 12.32
C ARG A 120 -29.60 5.44 11.03
N ILE A 121 -29.41 4.84 9.85
CA ILE A 121 -29.52 5.56 8.57
C ILE A 121 -30.92 6.15 8.34
N THR A 122 -31.99 5.46 8.75
CA THR A 122 -33.38 5.93 8.60
C THR A 122 -33.72 7.06 9.56
N SER A 123 -32.96 7.21 10.65
CA SER A 123 -33.14 8.28 11.63
C SER A 123 -32.41 9.57 11.25
N ILE A 124 -31.54 9.53 10.23
CA ILE A 124 -30.81 10.69 9.74
C ILE A 124 -31.69 11.43 8.72
N PRO A 125 -32.04 12.70 8.97
CA PRO A 125 -32.82 13.49 8.02
C PRO A 125 -32.12 13.59 6.65
N SER A 126 -32.88 13.57 5.56
CA SER A 126 -32.34 13.57 4.20
C SER A 126 -31.52 14.81 3.83
N ASN A 127 -31.71 15.92 4.55
CA ASN A 127 -30.94 17.15 4.40
C ASN A 127 -29.61 17.15 5.18
N VAL A 128 -29.36 16.14 6.02
CA VAL A 128 -28.10 15.99 6.75
C VAL A 128 -27.08 15.26 5.86
N LEU A 129 -26.10 16.00 5.37
CA LEU A 129 -25.05 15.46 4.50
C LEU A 129 -24.00 14.65 5.25
N SER A 130 -23.89 14.82 6.57
CA SER A 130 -22.96 14.05 7.39
C SER A 130 -23.47 13.81 8.80
N ALA A 131 -23.34 12.58 9.29
CA ALA A 131 -23.60 12.21 10.68
C ALA A 131 -22.42 11.40 11.23
N ARG A 132 -22.17 11.52 12.52
CA ARG A 132 -21.17 10.72 13.23
C ARG A 132 -21.86 9.91 14.32
N LEU A 133 -21.76 8.60 14.21
CA LEU A 133 -22.16 7.65 15.24
C LEU A 133 -20.96 7.39 16.16
N LYS A 134 -21.19 7.38 17.47
CA LYS A 134 -20.17 7.11 18.50
C LYS A 134 -20.55 5.91 19.36
N ASP A 135 -19.52 5.12 19.67
CA ASP A 135 -19.58 4.06 20.67
C ASP A 135 -19.96 4.64 22.05
N GLY A 136 -20.77 3.92 22.84
CA GLY A 136 -21.29 4.37 24.13
C GLY A 136 -22.41 5.42 24.06
N THR A 137 -22.84 5.82 22.85
CA THR A 137 -23.93 6.80 22.65
C THR A 137 -24.91 6.33 21.59
N ASP A 138 -24.43 6.00 20.40
CA ASP A 138 -25.25 5.60 19.26
C ASP A 138 -25.27 4.08 19.04
N PHE A 139 -24.23 3.39 19.48
CA PHE A 139 -24.08 1.94 19.43
C PHE A 139 -23.09 1.49 20.51
N GLU A 140 -23.01 0.18 20.74
CA GLU A 140 -22.00 -0.46 21.60
C GLU A 140 -21.13 -1.37 20.72
N SER A 141 -19.81 -1.21 20.75
CA SER A 141 -18.89 -2.08 20.00
C SER A 141 -17.50 -2.18 20.61
N ASP A 142 -17.02 -3.41 20.74
CA ASP A 142 -15.61 -3.68 21.11
C ASP A 142 -14.63 -3.29 19.99
N LEU A 143 -15.11 -3.18 18.74
CA LEU A 143 -14.26 -3.04 17.54
C LEU A 143 -14.23 -1.63 16.96
N PHE A 144 -15.35 -0.91 17.03
CA PHE A 144 -15.51 0.41 16.40
C PHE A 144 -15.64 1.49 17.46
N THR A 145 -14.97 2.62 17.27
CA THR A 145 -15.09 3.78 18.18
C THR A 145 -16.04 4.83 17.62
N SER A 146 -16.05 4.99 16.29
CA SER A 146 -17.03 5.84 15.61
C SER A 146 -17.19 5.45 14.15
N VAL A 147 -18.38 5.72 13.62
CA VAL A 147 -18.73 5.52 12.21
C VAL A 147 -19.25 6.84 11.66
N TRP A 148 -18.62 7.34 10.61
CA TRP A 148 -19.03 8.55 9.93
C TRP A 148 -19.80 8.19 8.68
N LEU A 149 -20.96 8.79 8.54
CA LEU A 149 -21.89 8.59 7.45
C LEU A 149 -21.93 9.89 6.65
N HIS A 150 -21.55 9.83 5.38
CA HIS A 150 -21.58 10.98 4.48
C HIS A 150 -22.50 10.67 3.30
N HIS A 151 -23.56 11.47 3.16
CA HIS A 151 -24.43 11.39 2.02
C HIS A 151 -23.87 12.28 0.91
N HIS A 152 -23.38 11.67 -0.16
CA HIS A 152 -22.81 12.36 -1.30
C HIS A 152 -23.71 12.16 -2.52
N PRO A 153 -24.76 12.99 -2.72
CA PRO A 153 -25.72 12.80 -3.82
C PRO A 153 -25.07 12.85 -5.21
N ASN A 154 -23.91 13.50 -5.34
CA ASN A 154 -23.15 13.61 -6.59
C ASN A 154 -22.15 12.45 -6.80
N CYS A 155 -22.02 11.52 -5.84
CA CYS A 155 -21.14 10.36 -5.95
C CYS A 155 -22.01 9.10 -6.04
N PRO A 156 -22.17 8.52 -7.25
CA PRO A 156 -23.08 7.39 -7.48
C PRO A 156 -22.54 6.06 -6.92
N ARG A 157 -21.48 6.10 -6.11
CA ARG A 157 -20.87 4.92 -5.53
C ARG A 157 -20.71 5.10 -4.04
N SER A 158 -21.43 4.27 -3.30
CA SER A 158 -21.14 4.02 -1.91
C SER A 158 -19.68 3.57 -1.77
N ARG A 159 -18.98 4.07 -0.76
CA ARG A 159 -17.61 3.67 -0.43
C ARG A 159 -17.54 3.46 1.06
N TRP A 160 -17.08 2.29 1.49
CA TRP A 160 -16.92 2.00 2.92
C TRP A 160 -15.45 1.74 3.17
N GLN A 161 -14.86 2.48 4.10
CA GLN A 161 -13.43 2.36 4.34
C GLN A 161 -13.04 2.64 5.79
N PRO A 162 -11.96 2.00 6.29
CA PRO A 162 -11.37 2.41 7.54
C PRO A 162 -10.85 3.85 7.45
N VAL A 163 -11.07 4.64 8.50
CA VAL A 163 -10.24 5.80 8.79
C VAL A 163 -8.97 5.28 9.42
N SER A 164 -7.84 5.66 8.84
CA SER A 164 -6.54 5.38 9.40
C SER A 164 -5.81 6.71 9.56
N ALA A 165 -5.45 7.04 10.80
CA ALA A 165 -4.35 7.94 11.09
C ALA A 165 -3.19 7.06 11.55
N TRP A 166 -2.02 7.22 10.95
CA TRP A 166 -0.85 6.42 11.29
C TRP A 166 0.33 7.34 11.63
N TRP A 167 1.07 6.96 12.67
CA TRP A 167 2.39 7.53 12.89
C TRP A 167 3.31 7.08 11.75
N VAL A 168 3.92 8.05 11.08
CA VAL A 168 4.89 7.81 10.02
C VAL A 168 6.27 7.61 10.68
N PRO A 169 6.82 6.39 10.72
CA PRO A 169 8.16 6.18 11.23
C PRO A 169 9.20 6.78 10.28
N VAL A 170 10.32 7.20 10.85
CA VAL A 170 11.51 7.59 10.08
C VAL A 170 12.30 6.32 9.76
N ALA A 171 12.48 6.03 8.47
CA ALA A 171 13.34 4.96 7.97
C ALA A 171 14.80 5.33 8.22
N SER A 172 15.49 4.47 8.97
CA SER A 172 16.93 4.58 9.20
C SER A 172 17.73 3.86 8.10
N PRO A 173 19.05 4.09 8.00
CA PRO A 173 19.91 3.28 7.15
C PRO A 173 19.79 1.77 7.42
N ALA A 174 19.59 1.36 8.68
CA ALA A 174 19.45 -0.05 9.02
C ALA A 174 18.17 -0.67 8.40
N ASP A 175 17.06 0.07 8.32
CA ASP A 175 15.82 -0.41 7.73
C ASP A 175 15.94 -0.59 6.20
N VAL A 176 16.67 0.31 5.55
CA VAL A 176 16.97 0.23 4.12
C VAL A 176 17.93 -0.93 3.83
N GLN A 177 19.00 -1.08 4.62
CA GLN A 177 19.94 -2.21 4.51
C GLN A 177 19.21 -3.55 4.69
N ALA A 178 18.31 -3.68 5.66
CA ALA A 178 17.52 -4.89 5.85
C ALA A 178 16.60 -5.21 4.65
N THR A 179 16.15 -4.19 3.91
CA THR A 179 15.40 -4.36 2.67
C THR A 179 16.28 -4.83 1.52
N ILE A 180 17.49 -4.28 1.41
CA ILE A 180 18.51 -4.70 0.44
C ILE A 180 18.91 -6.15 0.70
N ASP A 181 19.30 -6.51 1.93
CA ASP A 181 19.74 -7.85 2.32
C ASP A 181 18.73 -8.95 1.99
N ARG A 182 17.43 -8.62 2.13
CA ARG A 182 16.35 -9.55 1.79
C ARG A 182 16.34 -9.89 0.30
N LYS A 183 16.70 -8.94 -0.56
CA LYS A 183 16.75 -9.12 -2.03
C LYS A 183 18.11 -9.58 -2.53
N GLU A 184 19.18 -9.29 -1.79
CA GLU A 184 20.56 -9.73 -2.06
C GLU A 184 20.65 -11.24 -2.31
N ARG A 185 19.86 -12.03 -1.56
CA ARG A 185 19.79 -13.50 -1.70
C ARG A 185 19.41 -13.99 -3.10
N ARG A 186 18.77 -13.16 -3.92
CA ARG A 186 18.38 -13.47 -5.30
C ARG A 186 19.27 -12.82 -6.35
N ALA A 187 20.22 -11.96 -5.95
CA ALA A 187 21.09 -11.24 -6.88
C ALA A 187 21.86 -12.17 -7.82
N ALA A 188 22.39 -13.30 -7.30
CA ALA A 188 23.07 -14.31 -8.10
C ALA A 188 22.17 -14.97 -9.16
N ALA A 189 20.88 -15.14 -8.88
CA ALA A 189 19.92 -15.67 -9.86
C ALA A 189 19.65 -14.64 -10.97
N TYR A 190 19.50 -13.37 -10.61
CA TYR A 190 19.30 -12.27 -11.56
C TYR A 190 20.45 -12.14 -12.55
N ARG A 191 21.70 -12.28 -12.05
CA ARG A 191 22.91 -12.18 -12.88
C ARG A 191 23.06 -13.27 -13.95
N LYS A 192 22.31 -14.36 -13.85
CA LYS A 192 22.28 -15.38 -14.93
C LYS A 192 21.64 -14.85 -16.22
N ARG A 193 20.89 -13.75 -16.15
CA ARG A 193 20.12 -13.20 -17.29
C ARG A 193 20.61 -11.84 -17.77
N VAL A 194 21.33 -11.11 -16.92
CA VAL A 194 21.85 -9.76 -17.17
C VAL A 194 23.14 -9.56 -16.40
N GLU A 195 24.04 -8.74 -16.92
CA GLU A 195 25.30 -8.42 -16.25
C GLU A 195 25.06 -7.40 -15.12
N ASP A 196 24.27 -6.37 -15.44
CA ASP A 196 23.93 -5.30 -14.50
C ASP A 196 22.56 -5.52 -13.87
N VAL A 197 22.51 -5.51 -12.53
CA VAL A 197 21.29 -5.63 -11.74
C VAL A 197 21.16 -4.46 -10.79
N TRP A 198 20.04 -3.76 -10.90
CA TRP A 198 19.65 -2.65 -10.04
C TRP A 198 18.51 -3.07 -9.11
N LEU A 199 18.46 -2.44 -7.93
CA LEU A 199 17.34 -2.56 -7.00
C LEU A 199 16.58 -1.24 -6.93
N LEU A 200 15.27 -1.30 -7.17
CA LEU A 200 14.34 -0.20 -6.94
C LEU A 200 13.52 -0.47 -5.68
N ILE A 201 13.75 0.33 -4.63
CA ILE A 201 12.99 0.31 -3.39
C ILE A 201 11.91 1.39 -3.47
N VAL A 202 10.65 0.99 -3.29
CA VAL A 202 9.48 1.87 -3.37
C VAL A 202 8.91 2.11 -1.98
N MET A 203 8.78 3.38 -1.61
CA MET A 203 7.99 3.85 -0.49
C MET A 203 6.70 4.47 -1.04
N GLN A 204 5.56 3.81 -0.80
CA GLN A 204 4.29 4.29 -1.37
C GLN A 204 3.70 5.48 -0.59
N GLY A 205 3.85 5.55 0.73
CA GLY A 205 3.35 6.67 1.54
C GLY A 205 1.83 6.72 1.77
N PHE A 206 1.02 6.00 0.97
CA PHE A 206 -0.46 6.09 1.00
C PHE A 206 -1.17 5.04 1.89
N SER A 207 -0.42 4.17 2.57
CA SER A 207 -0.93 3.28 3.62
C SER A 207 0.00 3.34 4.82
N GLY A 208 -0.52 3.10 6.04
CA GLY A 208 0.32 3.06 7.25
C GLY A 208 1.39 1.97 7.23
N SER A 209 1.16 0.87 6.48
CA SER A 209 2.18 -0.17 6.26
C SER A 209 3.27 0.21 5.25
N ALA A 210 3.02 1.17 4.36
CA ALA A 210 3.98 1.62 3.33
C ALA A 210 4.42 3.08 3.53
N ALA A 211 3.97 3.72 4.61
CA ALA A 211 4.33 5.07 4.98
C ALA A 211 5.61 5.08 5.81
N TRP A 212 6.58 5.82 5.30
CA TRP A 212 7.86 6.10 5.91
C TRP A 212 8.19 7.56 5.60
N SER A 213 8.80 8.25 6.55
CA SER A 213 9.67 9.38 6.24
C SER A 213 11.10 8.86 6.16
N ILE A 214 12.02 9.60 5.55
CA ILE A 214 13.41 9.17 5.39
C ILE A 214 14.28 10.00 6.32
N ASP A 215 15.18 9.35 7.06
CA ASP A 215 16.25 10.04 7.77
C ASP A 215 17.28 10.54 6.74
N ASP A 216 17.71 11.79 6.83
CA ASP A 216 18.73 12.35 5.92
C ASP A 216 20.03 11.51 5.92
N ALA A 217 20.32 10.82 7.04
CA ALA A 217 21.44 9.89 7.14
C ALA A 217 21.41 8.78 6.08
N VAL A 218 20.22 8.36 5.61
CA VAL A 218 20.04 7.37 4.53
C VAL A 218 20.75 7.80 3.26
N PHE A 219 20.70 9.09 2.91
CA PHE A 219 21.29 9.58 1.66
C PHE A 219 22.82 9.70 1.74
N SER A 220 23.38 9.81 2.95
CA SER A 220 24.83 9.84 3.19
C SER A 220 25.43 8.47 3.53
N HIS A 221 24.61 7.47 3.81
CA HIS A 221 25.06 6.14 4.21
C HIS A 221 25.48 5.31 3.01
N HIS A 222 26.58 4.56 3.16
CA HIS A 222 27.05 3.62 2.14
C HIS A 222 26.52 2.22 2.42
N PHE A 223 25.61 1.75 1.57
CA PHE A 223 24.98 0.45 1.71
C PHE A 223 25.87 -0.66 1.15
N GLY A 224 25.95 -1.77 1.88
CA GLY A 224 26.63 -2.98 1.41
C GLY A 224 25.70 -3.79 0.51
N THR A 225 26.06 -3.98 -0.75
CA THR A 225 25.27 -4.77 -1.70
C THR A 225 26.11 -5.15 -2.92
N THR A 226 25.74 -6.23 -3.60
CA THR A 226 26.32 -6.54 -4.91
C THR A 226 25.56 -5.86 -6.05
N PHE A 227 24.36 -5.32 -5.84
CA PHE A 227 23.62 -4.61 -6.89
C PHE A 227 24.45 -3.44 -7.45
N ASN A 228 24.44 -3.23 -8.77
CA ASN A 228 25.17 -2.15 -9.44
C ASN A 228 24.67 -0.75 -9.02
N GLY A 229 23.46 -0.69 -8.47
CA GLY A 229 22.94 0.48 -7.81
C GLY A 229 21.60 0.23 -7.17
N VAL A 230 21.31 1.07 -6.17
CA VAL A 230 20.03 1.06 -5.46
C VAL A 230 19.39 2.43 -5.64
N VAL A 231 18.12 2.43 -6.05
CA VAL A 231 17.30 3.64 -6.13
C VAL A 231 16.15 3.54 -5.16
N LEU A 232 15.93 4.60 -4.40
CA LEU A 232 14.80 4.77 -3.50
C LEU A 232 13.79 5.73 -4.15
N LEU A 233 12.58 5.25 -4.39
CA LEU A 233 11.44 6.04 -4.87
C LEU A 233 10.50 6.34 -3.70
N ASP A 234 10.43 7.60 -3.30
CA ASP A 234 9.34 8.14 -2.49
C ASP A 234 8.19 8.53 -3.42
N TYR A 235 7.25 7.60 -3.61
CA TYR A 235 6.17 7.77 -4.55
C TYR A 235 5.16 8.84 -4.10
N ALA A 236 4.91 8.96 -2.80
CA ALA A 236 3.98 9.96 -2.27
C ALA A 236 4.53 11.38 -2.42
N MET A 237 5.83 11.57 -2.20
CA MET A 237 6.49 12.87 -2.38
C MET A 237 6.96 13.10 -3.82
N ASN A 238 6.79 12.11 -4.69
CA ASN A 238 7.21 12.15 -6.08
C ASN A 238 8.71 12.47 -6.26
N ARG A 239 9.56 11.77 -5.50
CA ARG A 239 11.02 11.96 -5.51
C ARG A 239 11.71 10.61 -5.66
N ALA A 240 12.83 10.59 -6.37
CA ALA A 240 13.70 9.44 -6.45
C ALA A 240 15.12 9.84 -6.08
N HIS A 241 15.86 8.93 -5.45
CA HIS A 241 17.24 9.14 -5.04
C HIS A 241 18.07 7.89 -5.33
N ARG A 242 19.22 8.04 -5.98
CA ARG A 242 20.23 6.98 -6.04
C ARG A 242 20.96 6.96 -4.70
N LEU A 243 21.00 5.80 -4.05
CA LEU A 243 21.70 5.61 -2.79
C LEU A 243 23.19 5.33 -3.03
N LEU A 244 24.02 5.68 -2.05
CA LEU A 244 25.44 5.36 -2.08
C LEU A 244 25.61 3.87 -1.75
N VAL A 245 26.28 3.13 -2.63
CA VAL A 245 26.58 1.71 -2.42
C VAL A 245 28.10 1.56 -2.39
N ASN A 246 28.59 0.62 -1.59
CA ASN A 246 30.02 0.29 -1.63
C ASN A 246 30.33 -0.42 -2.95
N ASP A 247 31.36 0.05 -3.67
CA ASP A 247 31.88 -0.67 -4.82
C ASP A 247 32.43 -2.02 -4.32
N SER A 248 31.92 -3.12 -4.90
CA SER A 248 32.37 -4.49 -4.62
C SER A 248 33.67 -4.83 -5.33
#